data_AF-A0A7S0U5N4-F1
#
_entry.id   AF-A0A7S0U5N4-F1
#
_cell.length_a   1.000
_cell.length_b   1.000
_cell.length_c   1.000
_cell.angle_alpha   90.00
_cell.angle_beta   90.00
_cell.angle_gamma   90.00
#
_symmetry.space_group_name_H-M   'P 1'
#
loop_
_entity.id
_entity.type
_entity.pdbx_description
1 polymer ?
#
loop_
_entity_poly.entity_id
_entity_poly.type
_entity_poly.pdbx_seq_one_letter_code
_entity_poly.pdbx_strand_id
1 'polypeptide(L)'
;QGVVLGEVLKQAPAALEALYFKGGKGPKHIDLPALGIRVGVGICYDNQLNFLVDDVVEGDVDLMLMPHCAMFPEGLPQSYIDEWSEGFKNLASKVAAVMGIPVVFANHAGK
;
A
#
# COMPACT_ATOMS: atom_id res chain seq x y z
N GLN A 1 -16.13 -10.91 13.98
CA GLN A 1 -17.07 -11.93 13.45
C GLN A 1 -16.67 -12.45 12.06
N GLY A 2 -15.44 -12.26 11.56
CA GLY A 2 -14.99 -12.88 10.29
C GLY A 2 -15.81 -12.50 9.03
N VAL A 3 -16.61 -11.43 9.10
CA VAL A 3 -17.42 -10.94 7.98
C VAL A 3 -16.54 -10.11 7.07
N VAL A 4 -16.61 -10.37 5.76
CA VAL A 4 -15.94 -9.56 4.73
C VAL A 4 -16.74 -8.28 4.53
N LEU A 5 -16.12 -7.13 4.77
CA LEU A 5 -16.74 -5.80 4.64
C LEU A 5 -16.39 -5.11 3.32
N GLY A 6 -15.35 -5.57 2.63
CA GLY A 6 -14.94 -5.04 1.34
C GLY A 6 -13.71 -5.74 0.81
N GLU A 7 -13.39 -5.43 -0.45
CA GLU A 7 -12.26 -5.99 -1.17
C GLU A 7 -11.58 -4.86 -1.95
N VAL A 8 -10.24 -4.86 -1.96
CA VAL A 8 -9.43 -3.94 -2.77
C VAL A 8 -8.53 -4.75 -3.67
N LEU A 9 -8.52 -4.39 -4.95
CA LEU A 9 -7.69 -5.04 -5.97
C LEU A 9 -6.38 -4.27 -6.15
N LYS A 10 -5.29 -5.02 -6.32
CA LYS A 10 -4.03 -4.43 -6.77
C LYS A 10 -4.21 -3.90 -8.19
N GLN A 11 -3.93 -2.63 -8.42
CA GLN A 11 -4.14 -2.00 -9.72
C GLN A 11 -2.97 -2.28 -10.66
N ALA A 12 -1.73 -2.18 -10.15
CA ALA A 12 -0.51 -2.35 -10.92
C ALA A 12 0.29 -3.55 -10.41
N PRO A 13 0.06 -4.78 -10.93
CA PRO A 13 0.96 -5.90 -10.72
C PRO A 13 2.37 -5.53 -11.18
N ALA A 14 3.35 -5.66 -10.30
CA ALA A 14 4.72 -5.24 -10.55
C ALA A 14 5.53 -6.37 -11.21
N ALA A 15 6.16 -6.07 -12.36
CA ALA A 15 7.09 -6.98 -13.04
C ALA A 15 6.54 -8.42 -13.19
N LEU A 16 7.18 -9.40 -12.54
CA LEU A 16 6.82 -10.82 -12.64
C LEU A 16 5.44 -11.14 -12.04
N GLU A 17 4.90 -10.29 -11.17
CA GLU A 17 3.53 -10.46 -10.68
C GLU A 17 2.51 -10.45 -11.82
N ALA A 18 2.76 -9.69 -12.89
CA ALA A 18 1.86 -9.59 -14.04
C ALA A 18 1.71 -10.91 -14.82
N LEU A 19 2.59 -11.89 -14.58
CA LEU A 19 2.46 -13.25 -15.13
C LEU A 19 1.38 -14.06 -14.39
N TYR A 20 1.07 -13.70 -13.14
CA TYR A 20 0.17 -14.46 -12.27
C TYR A 20 -1.11 -13.69 -11.94
N PHE A 21 -1.05 -12.37 -11.88
CA PHE A 21 -2.12 -11.51 -11.41
C PHE A 21 -2.54 -10.52 -12.49
N LYS A 22 -3.86 -10.39 -12.65
CA LYS A 22 -4.45 -9.33 -13.46
C LYS A 22 -4.73 -8.12 -12.58
N GLY A 23 -4.23 -6.96 -12.99
CA GLY A 23 -4.53 -5.69 -12.31
C GLY A 23 -6.03 -5.35 -12.37
N GLY A 24 -6.53 -4.74 -11.30
CA GLY A 24 -7.93 -4.35 -11.16
C GLY A 24 -8.10 -2.87 -10.85
N LYS A 25 -8.93 -2.19 -11.64
CA LYS A 25 -9.50 -0.89 -11.28
C LYS A 25 -10.66 -1.11 -10.32
N GLY A 26 -10.84 -0.22 -9.36
CA GLY A 26 -11.91 -0.27 -8.39
C GLY A 26 -11.56 0.57 -7.15
N PRO A 27 -12.51 0.72 -6.22
CA PRO A 27 -12.30 1.49 -5.00
C PRO A 27 -11.03 1.03 -4.28
N LYS A 28 -10.26 2.00 -3.79
CA LYS A 28 -9.08 1.77 -2.94
C LYS A 28 -9.37 1.97 -1.47
N HIS A 29 -10.64 1.86 -1.09
CA HIS A 29 -11.08 2.00 0.29
C HIS A 29 -12.19 1.02 0.64
N ILE A 30 -12.34 0.79 1.93
CA ILE A 30 -13.37 -0.05 2.53
C ILE A 30 -14.05 0.76 3.64
N ASP A 31 -15.38 0.80 3.61
CA ASP A 31 -16.16 1.41 4.68
C ASP A 31 -16.25 0.46 5.87
N LEU A 32 -16.05 0.99 7.08
CA LEU A 32 -16.21 0.26 8.35
C LEU A 32 -17.35 0.89 9.16
N PRO A 33 -18.63 0.57 8.86
CA PRO A 33 -19.78 1.26 9.45
C PRO A 33 -19.84 1.19 10.98
N ALA A 34 -19.40 0.08 11.57
CA ALA A 34 -19.36 -0.09 13.02
C ALA A 34 -18.37 0.86 13.73
N LEU A 35 -17.38 1.38 12.99
CA LEU A 35 -16.41 2.35 13.49
C LEU A 35 -16.65 3.76 12.95
N GLY A 36 -17.53 3.92 11.95
CA GLY A 36 -17.81 5.20 11.31
C GLY A 36 -16.61 5.76 10.55
N ILE A 37 -15.68 4.90 10.10
CA ILE A 37 -14.47 5.29 9.38
C ILE A 37 -14.40 4.60 8.02
N ARG A 38 -13.63 5.21 7.13
CA ARG A 38 -13.23 4.66 5.83
C ARG A 38 -11.74 4.37 5.83
N VAL A 39 -11.38 3.17 5.40
CA VAL A 39 -9.99 2.70 5.38
C VAL A 39 -9.51 2.56 3.95
N GLY A 40 -8.48 3.33 3.58
CA GLY A 40 -7.76 3.22 2.32
C GLY A 40 -6.81 2.03 2.36
N VAL A 41 -6.64 1.35 1.23
CA VAL A 41 -5.71 0.22 1.10
C VAL A 41 -4.96 0.35 -0.22
N GLY A 42 -3.63 0.40 -0.12
CA GLY A 42 -2.75 0.29 -1.27
C GLY A 42 -1.87 -0.93 -1.15
N ILE A 43 -1.75 -1.71 -2.23
CA ILE A 43 -1.08 -3.01 -2.20
C ILE A 43 0.30 -2.88 -2.82
N CYS A 44 1.32 -3.03 -1.97
CA CYS A 44 2.74 -3.01 -2.34
C CYS A 44 3.06 -1.81 -3.26
N TYR A 45 3.50 -2.07 -4.49
CA TYR A 45 3.86 -1.07 -5.49
C TYR A 45 2.79 0.01 -5.75
N ASP A 46 1.50 -0.30 -5.58
CA ASP A 46 0.43 0.70 -5.73
C ASP A 46 0.68 1.92 -4.83
N ASN A 47 1.22 1.73 -3.63
CA ASN A 47 1.48 2.81 -2.67
C ASN A 47 2.55 3.82 -3.11
N GLN A 48 3.24 3.53 -4.21
CA GLN A 48 4.25 4.42 -4.80
C GLN A 48 3.72 5.16 -6.02
N LEU A 49 2.45 4.96 -6.38
CA LEU A 49 1.82 5.50 -7.58
C LEU A 49 0.76 6.54 -7.22
N ASN A 50 0.67 7.59 -8.03
CA ASN A 50 -0.14 8.77 -7.70
C ASN A 50 -1.66 8.50 -7.72
N PHE A 51 -2.14 7.49 -8.44
CA PHE A 51 -3.59 7.22 -8.52
C PHE A 51 -4.22 6.93 -7.15
N LEU A 52 -3.42 6.47 -6.19
CA LEU A 52 -3.90 6.19 -4.84
C LEU A 52 -4.15 7.47 -4.05
N VAL A 53 -3.44 8.56 -4.37
CA VAL A 53 -3.65 9.85 -3.72
C VAL A 53 -5.04 10.38 -4.08
N ASP A 54 -5.42 10.32 -5.35
CA ASP A 54 -6.73 10.77 -5.82
C ASP A 54 -7.84 9.96 -5.13
N ASP A 55 -7.77 8.62 -5.15
CA ASP A 55 -8.78 7.75 -4.54
C ASP A 55 -8.88 7.88 -3.01
N VAL A 56 -7.79 8.25 -2.33
CA VAL A 56 -7.73 8.38 -0.86
C VAL A 56 -8.16 9.76 -0.41
N VAL A 57 -7.71 10.82 -1.10
CA VAL A 57 -8.06 12.21 -0.78
C VAL A 57 -9.49 12.52 -1.19
N GLU A 58 -9.92 12.15 -2.40
CA GLU A 58 -11.31 12.32 -2.82
C GLU A 58 -12.25 11.36 -2.08
N GLY A 59 -11.69 10.26 -1.59
CA GLY A 59 -12.43 9.23 -0.87
C GLY A 59 -12.75 9.58 0.59
N ASP A 60 -12.29 10.70 1.17
CA ASP A 60 -12.44 10.99 2.60
C ASP A 60 -11.98 9.82 3.49
N VAL A 61 -10.82 9.24 3.18
CA VAL A 61 -10.26 8.13 3.95
C VAL A 61 -9.72 8.62 5.30
N ASP A 62 -10.01 7.90 6.38
CA ASP A 62 -9.54 8.24 7.74
C ASP A 62 -8.23 7.54 8.13
N LEU A 63 -7.91 6.42 7.45
CA LEU A 63 -6.75 5.57 7.75
C LEU A 63 -6.27 4.88 6.48
N MET A 64 -4.96 4.92 6.22
CA MET A 64 -4.36 4.21 5.08
C MET A 64 -3.60 2.97 5.53
N LEU A 65 -3.87 1.82 4.89
CA LEU A 65 -3.15 0.57 5.08
C LEU A 65 -2.27 0.27 3.87
N MET A 66 -1.02 -0.08 4.15
CA MET A 66 0.03 -0.32 3.15
C MET A 66 0.65 -1.72 3.30
N PRO A 67 -0.09 -2.82 3.03
CA PRO A 67 0.49 -4.16 3.00
C PRO A 67 1.52 -4.30 1.86
N HIS A 68 2.69 -4.84 2.18
CA HIS A 68 3.81 -5.03 1.27
C HIS A 68 4.44 -6.42 1.37
N CYS A 69 5.03 -6.84 0.25
CA CYS A 69 6.04 -7.89 0.18
C CYS A 69 7.20 -7.34 -0.67
N ALA A 70 7.91 -6.37 -0.13
CA ALA A 70 9.05 -5.75 -0.76
C ALA A 70 10.33 -6.49 -0.35
N MET A 71 11.01 -7.06 -1.33
CA MET A 71 12.28 -7.77 -1.17
C MET A 71 13.35 -7.19 -2.09
N PHE A 72 14.60 -7.43 -1.73
CA PHE A 72 15.74 -7.11 -2.58
C PHE A 72 16.15 -8.33 -3.40
N PRO A 73 16.29 -8.19 -4.73
CA PRO A 73 17.01 -9.17 -5.53
C PRO A 73 18.45 -9.34 -5.00
N GLU A 74 18.94 -10.58 -4.99
CA GLU A 74 20.35 -10.83 -4.68
C GLU A 74 21.27 -10.17 -5.71
N GLY A 75 22.48 -9.76 -5.28
CA GLY A 75 23.50 -9.21 -6.17
C GLY A 75 23.43 -7.70 -6.42
N LEU A 76 22.52 -6.98 -5.75
CA LEU A 76 22.51 -5.51 -5.78
C LEU A 76 23.62 -4.92 -4.88
N PRO A 77 24.19 -3.75 -5.24
CA PRO A 77 25.15 -3.05 -4.38
C PRO A 77 24.55 -2.73 -3.00
N GLN A 78 25.33 -2.89 -1.94
CA GLN A 78 24.86 -2.64 -0.57
C GLN A 78 24.35 -1.21 -0.38
N SER A 79 25.00 -0.22 -1.00
CA SER A 79 24.56 1.18 -0.94
C SER A 79 23.14 1.38 -1.48
N TYR A 80 22.76 0.63 -2.52
CA TYR A 80 21.41 0.67 -3.08
C TYR A 80 20.39 0.00 -2.13
N ILE A 81 20.78 -1.12 -1.52
CA ILE A 81 19.95 -1.81 -0.52
C ILE A 81 19.70 -0.90 0.68
N ASP A 82 20.73 -0.19 1.15
CA ASP A 82 20.66 0.71 2.30
C ASP A 82 19.75 1.91 2.01
N GLU A 83 19.94 2.58 0.87
CA GLU A 83 19.13 3.72 0.44
C GLU A 83 17.64 3.35 0.35
N TRP A 84 17.35 2.22 -0.28
CA TRP A 84 15.99 1.75 -0.45
C TRP A 84 15.36 1.30 0.87
N SER A 85 16.14 0.65 1.75
CA SER A 85 15.70 0.27 3.09
C SER A 85 15.33 1.50 3.92
N GLU A 86 16.14 2.56 3.86
CA GLU A 86 15.80 3.85 4.48
C GLU A 86 14.55 4.48 3.87
N GLY A 87 14.36 4.36 2.55
CA GLY A 87 13.13 4.74 1.87
C GLY A 87 11.90 4.05 2.45
N PHE A 88 11.97 2.73 2.66
CA PHE A 88 10.89 1.92 3.19
C PHE A 88 10.61 2.14 4.67
N LYS A 89 11.64 2.31 5.50
CA LYS A 89 11.49 2.66 6.93
C LYS A 89 10.69 3.95 7.13
N ASN A 90 10.88 4.92 6.23
CA ASN A 90 10.24 6.22 6.31
C ASN A 90 9.03 6.37 5.37
N LEU A 91 8.60 5.31 4.70
CA LEU A 91 7.54 5.39 3.69
C LEU A 91 6.21 5.80 4.32
N ALA A 92 5.82 5.15 5.42
CA ALA A 92 4.56 5.44 6.11
C ALA A 92 4.47 6.89 6.59
N SER A 93 5.55 7.42 7.18
CA SER A 93 5.60 8.79 7.68
C SER A 93 5.54 9.81 6.55
N LYS A 94 6.21 9.55 5.42
CA LYS A 94 6.14 10.39 4.22
C LYS A 94 4.73 10.41 3.63
N VAL A 95 4.10 9.25 3.49
CA VAL A 95 2.72 9.16 2.96
C VAL A 95 1.74 9.84 3.92
N ALA A 96 1.89 9.66 5.23
CA ALA A 96 1.03 10.31 6.22
C ALA A 96 1.12 11.84 6.16
N ALA A 97 2.33 12.37 5.98
CA ALA A 97 2.55 13.81 5.83
C ALA A 97 1.89 14.39 4.57
N VAL A 98 1.87 13.63 3.47
CA VAL A 98 1.22 14.05 2.21
C VAL A 98 -0.29 13.96 2.30
N MET A 99 -0.82 12.87 2.84
CA MET A 99 -2.27 12.61 2.88
C MET A 99 -2.98 13.30 4.05
N GLY A 100 -2.26 13.72 5.09
CA GLY A 100 -2.84 14.33 6.29
C GLY A 100 -3.58 13.35 7.20
N ILE A 101 -3.39 12.04 7.02
CA ILE A 101 -4.07 10.97 7.75
C ILE A 101 -3.08 9.94 8.30
N PRO A 102 -3.45 9.17 9.34
CA PRO A 102 -2.63 8.05 9.82
C PRO A 102 -2.40 6.99 8.73
N VAL A 103 -1.18 6.43 8.73
CA VAL A 103 -0.75 5.40 7.77
C VAL A 103 -0.13 4.23 8.52
N VAL A 104 -0.55 3.01 8.20
CA VAL A 104 0.02 1.77 8.74
C VAL A 104 0.70 0.99 7.63
N PHE A 105 2.01 0.80 7.78
CA PHE A 105 2.82 0.01 6.87
C PHE A 105 3.17 -1.35 7.47
N ALA A 106 2.92 -2.42 6.71
CA ALA A 106 3.27 -3.78 7.09
C ALA A 106 3.97 -4.47 5.92
N ASN A 107 5.22 -4.89 6.12
CA ASN A 107 5.98 -5.65 5.12
C ASN A 107 6.19 -7.07 5.60
N HIS A 108 6.08 -8.03 4.70
CA HIS A 108 6.56 -9.38 4.95
C HIS A 108 8.06 -9.34 5.29
N ALA A 109 8.45 -10.07 6.33
CA ALA A 109 9.83 -10.19 6.78
C ALA A 109 10.18 -11.67 6.95
N GLY A 110 11.38 -12.06 6.49
CA GLY A 110 11.82 -13.45 6.48
C GLY A 110 12.72 -13.73 5.28
N LYS A 111 13.28 -14.94 5.25
CA LYS A 111 13.97 -15.51 4.08
C LYS A 111 13.04 -16.45 3.36
#